data_AF-A0A3B9NDN3-F1
#
_entry.id   AF-A0A3B9NDN3-F1
#
_cell.length_a   1.000
_cell.length_b   1.000
_cell.length_c   1.000
_cell.angle_alpha   90.00
_cell.angle_beta   90.00
_cell.angle_gamma   90.00
#
_symmetry.space_group_name_H-M   'P 1'
#
loop_
_entity.id
_entity.type
_entity.pdbx_description
1 polymer ?
#
loop_
_entity_poly.entity_id
_entity_poly.type
_entity_poly.pdbx_seq_one_letter_code
_entity_poly.pdbx_strand_id
1 'polypeptide(L)' 'MDDSELCRILDIHRTTLYKWRKKNWIPFYQIGRNIKYDLDEVLEFAKSLN' A
#
# COMPACT_ATOMS: atom_id res chain seq x y z
N MET A 1 -8.66 -2.75 -0.72
CA MET A 1 -8.69 -2.11 0.62
C MET A 1 -8.28 -0.65 0.52
N ASP A 2 -8.82 0.20 1.37
CA ASP A 2 -8.51 1.65 1.40
C ASP A 2 -7.26 1.94 2.26
N ASP A 3 -6.72 3.16 2.20
CA ASP A 3 -5.50 3.56 2.93
C ASP A 3 -5.57 3.25 4.43
N SER A 4 -6.73 3.45 5.06
CA SER A 4 -6.93 3.20 6.50
C SER A 4 -6.86 1.72 6.86
N GLU A 5 -7.39 0.87 5.99
CA GLU A 5 -7.43 -0.58 6.22
C GLU A 5 -6.05 -1.18 6.02
N LEU A 6 -5.35 -0.73 4.97
CA LEU A 6 -3.96 -1.10 4.72
C LEU A 6 -3.03 -0.65 5.87
N CYS A 7 -3.18 0.59 6.36
CA CYS A 7 -2.42 1.07 7.51
C CYS A 7 -2.64 0.21 8.76
N ARG A 8 -3.86 -0.27 8.99
CA ARG A 8 -4.21 -1.08 10.16
C ARG A 8 -3.66 -2.49 10.07
N ILE A 9 -3.68 -3.10 8.88
CA ILE A 9 -3.18 -4.48 8.69
C ILE A 9 -1.65 -4.52 8.79
N LEU A 10 -0.97 -3.54 8.19
CA LEU A 10 0.49 -3.45 8.21
C LEU A 10 1.04 -2.80 9.48
N ASP A 11 0.16 -2.32 10.38
CA ASP A 11 0.52 -1.52 11.56
C ASP A 11 1.45 -0.34 11.22
N ILE A 12 1.17 0.33 10.10
CA ILE A 12 1.96 1.48 9.62
C ILE A 12 1.17 2.77 9.72
N HIS A 13 1.90 3.86 9.92
CA HIS A 13 1.32 5.19 9.88
C HIS A 13 1.05 5.65 8.43
N ARG A 14 0.03 6.48 8.22
CA ARG A 14 -0.31 7.06 6.90
C ARG A 14 0.87 7.75 6.21
N THR A 15 1.77 8.35 7.00
CA THR A 15 3.00 8.98 6.49
C THR A 15 3.96 7.96 5.86
N THR A 16 4.03 6.75 6.40
CA THR A 16 4.81 5.64 5.83
C THR A 16 4.17 5.18 4.52
N LEU A 17 2.84 4.99 4.52
CA LEU A 17 2.08 4.64 3.31
C LEU A 17 2.30 5.67 2.18
N TYR A 18 2.24 6.96 2.50
CA TYR A 18 2.53 8.03 1.53
C TYR A 18 3.96 7.96 0.97
N LYS A 19 4.96 7.69 1.82
CA LYS A 19 6.34 7.52 1.38
C LYS A 19 6.48 6.32 0.45
N TRP A 20 5.84 5.19 0.78
CA TRP A 20 5.88 3.99 -0.04
C TRP A 20 5.24 4.23 -1.40
N ARG A 21 4.09 4.89 -1.42
CA ARG A 21 3.42 5.27 -2.66
C ARG A 21 4.26 6.23 -3.51
N LYS A 22 4.88 7.25 -2.90
CA LYS A 22 5.78 8.18 -3.60
C LYS A 22 7.02 7.48 -4.17
N LYS A 23 7.53 6.47 -3.47
CA LYS A 23 8.66 5.65 -3.90
C LYS A 23 8.26 4.52 -4.86
N ASN A 24 6.97 4.37 -5.17
CA ASN A 24 6.42 3.28 -5.95
C ASN A 24 6.78 1.89 -5.38
N TRP A 25 6.89 1.81 -4.05
CA TRP A 25 7.20 0.59 -3.28
C TRP A 25 5.97 -0.26 -2.96
N ILE A 26 4.78 0.22 -3.28
CA ILE A 26 3.56 -0.54 -3.14
C ILE A 26 2.72 -0.40 -4.40
N PRO A 27 2.16 -1.51 -4.91
CA PRO A 27 1.15 -1.45 -5.95
C PRO A 27 -0.11 -0.77 -5.40
N PHE A 28 -0.68 0.11 -6.21
CA PHE A 28 -1.93 0.79 -5.89
C PHE A 28 -2.81 0.84 -7.14
N TYR A 29 -4.11 0.65 -6.92
CA TYR A 29 -5.13 0.65 -7.94
C TYR A 29 -6.00 1.88 -7.80
N GLN A 30 -5.99 2.74 -8.81
CA GLN A 30 -6.90 3.87 -8.84
C GLN A 30 -8.19 3.44 -9.55
N ILE A 31 -9.28 3.32 -8.79
CA ILE A 31 -10.61 3.04 -9.32
C ILE A 31 -11.43 4.33 -9.22
N GLY A 32 -11.43 5.09 -10.32
CA GLY A 32 -12.06 6.41 -10.38
C GLY A 32 -11.34 7.43 -9.48
N ARG A 33 -12.01 7.90 -8.43
CA ARG A 33 -11.44 8.79 -7.39
C ARG A 33 -10.91 8.06 -6.16
N ASN A 34 -11.20 6.77 -6.05
CA ASN A 34 -10.80 5.96 -4.90
C ASN A 34 -9.51 5.20 -5.21
N ILE A 35 -8.73 4.98 -4.17
CA ILE A 35 -7.48 4.25 -4.25
C ILE A 35 -7.66 2.98 -3.46
N LYS A 36 -7.45 1.87 -4.14
CA LYS A 36 -7.46 0.55 -3.54
C LYS A 36 -6.06 -0.02 -3.56
N TYR A 37 -5.78 -0.75 -2.51
CA TYR A 37 -4.59 -1.57 -2.38
C TYR A 37 -5.02 -3.03 -2.34
N ASP A 38 -4.11 -3.89 -2.77
CA ASP A 38 -4.21 -5.33 -2.58
C ASP A 38 -3.12 -5.75 -1.59
N LEU A 39 -3.51 -6.44 -0.52
CA LEU A 39 -2.56 -6.81 0.54
C LEU A 39 -1.54 -7.83 0.03
N ASP A 40 -1.99 -8.78 -0.79
CA ASP A 40 -1.19 -9.91 -1.22
C ASP A 40 -0.05 -9.39 -2.11
N GLU A 41 -0.38 -8.53 -3.08
CA GLU A 41 0.62 -7.88 -3.91
C GLU A 41 1.55 -6.95 -3.12
N VAL A 42 1.05 -6.21 -2.12
CA VAL A 42 1.90 -5.36 -1.26
C VAL A 42 2.90 -6.22 -0.48
N LEU A 43 2.47 -7.37 0.03
CA LEU A 43 3.31 -8.32 0.76
C LEU A 43 4.30 -9.03 -0.18
N GLU A 44 3.87 -9.44 -1.36
CA GLU A 44 4.72 -10.04 -2.39
C GLU A 44 5.80 -9.06 -2.86
N PHE A 45 5.44 -7.80 -3.10
CA PHE A 45 6.39 -6.77 -3.49
C PHE A 45 7.40 -6.48 -2.37
N ALA A 46 6.93 -6.42 -1.12
CA ALA A 46 7.80 -6.26 0.05
C ALA A 46 8.77 -7.44 0.22
N LYS A 47 8.33 -8.67 -0.08
CA LYS A 47 9.17 -9.87 -0.09
C LYS A 47 10.17 -9.89 -1.25
N SER A 48 9.80 -9.38 -2.42
CA SER A 48 10.63 -9.33 -3.63
C SER A 48 11.77 -8.30 -3.54
N LEU A 49 11.70 -7.38 -2.56
CA LEU A 49 12.76 -6.41 -2.25
C LEU A 49 13.98 -7.01 -1.50
N ASN A 50 14.02 -8.34 -1.34
CA ASN A 50 15.06 -9.10 -0.63
C ASN A 50 15.77 -10.10 -1.55
#